data_AF-A0A843JPX3-F1
#
_entry.id   AF-A0A843JPX3-F1
#
_cell.length_a   1.000
_cell.length_b   1.000
_cell.length_c   1.000
_cell.angle_alpha   90.00
_cell.angle_beta   90.00
_cell.angle_gamma   90.00
#
_symmetry.space_group_name_H-M   'P 1'
#
loop_
_entity.id
_entity.type
_entity.pdbx_description
1 polymer ?
#
loop_
_entity_poly.entity_id
_entity_poly.type
_entity_poly.pdbx_seq_one_letter_code
_entity_poly.pdbx_strand_id
1 'polypeptide(L)'
;MVYKKYIKRNGKLYGPYIYESKRVNGKVISEYHGSEEPKKEKGVKINKFNYKKIFLFFIGAILLAVLIYFFIFNINKNSFSGNVIASINSFYEQGKILDGVLEFSLNEGELIPASSKIIFENSNISQEFNLRDFLDSPISEGKYYVKDVELEGEGEGYGLEGERVIYPELSFTLKIYQTIDDDSEENTEVLEENPTEENISTPITGNSIKSSGRFLSSFFRTTGSVISMELKLDIQGKVSKDNEFVYELNEGEEAELELKSVYYGEENLPDKTIELKKEDNKIIITTEYSFVEKGYGEDYLGSKNKKLTLNLEDFNLSVEEGDLIVKVIYEDDEIFSLNTVIKEGEKISDELIEIPLEEEKEPILNEEVEIKQEEPILIRDIGKSLTSKEREAILNKFGESSIQVVNSEKFKDRIIINYALGEYYIEYSYDSDLDKNTLDSLMEEDRIKFLKDIAKSLVQEENLAEPINDFKDNYTF
;
A
#
# COMPACT_ATOMS: atom_id res chain seq x y z
N MET A 1 4.34 -81.64 21.70
CA MET A 1 4.31 -80.27 21.10
C MET A 1 4.29 -79.28 22.24
N VAL A 2 5.25 -78.36 22.24
CA VAL A 2 5.44 -77.35 23.29
C VAL A 2 4.67 -76.09 22.92
N TYR A 3 3.89 -75.54 23.84
CA TYR A 3 3.14 -74.30 23.64
C TYR A 3 3.10 -73.45 24.91
N LYS A 4 2.90 -72.15 24.72
CA LYS A 4 2.83 -71.16 25.80
C LYS A 4 1.38 -71.01 26.25
N LYS A 5 1.16 -71.00 27.57
CA LYS A 5 -0.15 -70.78 28.19
C LYS A 5 -0.08 -69.59 29.14
N TYR A 6 -1.14 -68.78 29.12
CA TYR A 6 -1.32 -67.63 30.01
C TYR A 6 -2.58 -67.83 30.85
N ILE A 7 -2.58 -67.33 32.08
CA ILE A 7 -3.69 -67.49 33.02
C ILE A 7 -4.06 -66.11 33.57
N LYS A 8 -5.36 -65.75 33.59
CA LYS A 8 -5.85 -64.53 34.24
C LYS A 8 -6.37 -64.84 35.65
N ARG A 9 -5.91 -64.10 36.66
CA ARG A 9 -6.44 -64.15 38.03
C ARG A 9 -6.56 -62.73 38.59
N ASN A 10 -7.73 -62.38 39.14
CA ASN A 10 -8.05 -61.03 39.63
C ASN A 10 -7.74 -59.92 38.60
N GLY A 11 -8.10 -60.13 37.33
CA GLY A 11 -7.89 -59.17 36.25
C GLY A 11 -6.46 -59.07 35.69
N LYS A 12 -5.45 -59.68 36.34
CA LYS A 12 -4.05 -59.65 35.87
C LYS A 12 -3.68 -60.94 35.14
N LEU A 13 -2.94 -60.80 34.02
CA LEU A 13 -2.47 -61.89 33.17
C LEU A 13 -1.10 -62.39 33.65
N TYR A 14 -0.95 -63.70 33.85
CA TYR A 14 0.27 -64.36 34.30
C TYR A 14 0.73 -65.40 33.27
N GLY A 15 2.03 -65.41 32.97
CA GLY A 15 2.68 -66.26 31.97
C GLY A 15 3.81 -65.53 31.24
N PRO A 16 4.41 -66.14 30.20
CA PRO A 16 4.07 -67.44 29.63
C PRO A 16 4.55 -68.63 30.48
N TYR A 17 3.66 -69.60 30.66
CA TYR A 17 4.00 -70.91 31.19
C TYR A 17 4.15 -71.89 30.03
N ILE A 18 5.28 -72.59 29.98
CA ILE A 18 5.57 -73.52 28.89
C ILE A 18 5.01 -74.89 29.25
N TYR A 19 4.12 -75.41 28.42
CA TYR A 19 3.57 -76.76 28.56
C TYR A 19 3.92 -77.60 27.35
N GLU A 20 4.19 -78.88 27.59
CA GLU A 20 4.30 -79.87 26.53
C GLU A 20 3.14 -80.86 26.62
N SER A 21 2.44 -81.08 25.52
CA SER A 21 1.40 -82.12 25.47
C SER A 21 1.89 -83.38 24.78
N LYS A 22 1.63 -84.52 25.43
CA LYS A 22 1.87 -85.87 24.91
C LYS A 22 0.63 -86.75 25.12
N ARG A 23 0.36 -87.69 24.19
CA ARG A 23 -0.73 -88.66 24.31
C ARG A 23 -0.18 -89.95 24.89
N VAL A 24 -0.77 -90.42 25.98
CA VAL A 24 -0.44 -91.70 26.62
C VAL A 24 -1.74 -92.45 26.84
N ASN A 25 -1.84 -93.66 26.29
CA ASN A 25 -3.03 -94.53 26.40
C ASN A 25 -4.35 -93.85 25.99
N GLY A 26 -4.36 -93.14 24.85
CA GLY A 26 -5.56 -92.51 24.30
C GLY A 26 -5.99 -91.19 24.98
N LYS A 27 -5.32 -90.78 26.06
CA LYS A 27 -5.60 -89.52 26.77
C LYS A 27 -4.48 -88.50 26.55
N VAL A 28 -4.84 -87.23 26.32
CA VAL A 28 -3.87 -86.13 26.22
C VAL A 28 -3.48 -85.67 27.62
N ILE A 29 -2.19 -85.66 27.91
CA ILE A 29 -1.63 -85.18 29.18
C ILE A 29 -0.68 -84.01 28.86
N SER A 30 -0.85 -82.90 29.57
CA SER A 30 -0.01 -81.71 29.44
C SER A 30 0.91 -81.60 30.65
N GLU A 31 2.21 -81.52 30.41
CA GLU A 31 3.27 -81.44 31.43
C GLU A 31 3.83 -80.01 31.45
N TYR A 32 4.04 -79.45 32.65
CA TYR A 32 4.52 -78.07 32.82
C TYR A 32 6.05 -78.04 32.92
N HIS A 33 6.70 -77.25 32.06
CA HIS A 33 8.17 -77.18 31.93
C HIS A 33 8.79 -75.89 32.51
N GLY A 34 8.03 -75.05 33.20
CA GLY A 34 8.53 -73.80 33.79
C GLY A 34 8.19 -72.55 32.98
N SER A 35 8.72 -71.40 33.42
CA SER A 35 8.40 -70.06 32.90
C SER A 35 9.57 -69.34 32.20
N GLU A 36 10.75 -69.96 32.09
CA GLU A 36 11.93 -69.36 31.45
C GLU A 36 12.38 -70.16 30.21
N GLU A 37 12.72 -69.46 29.12
CA GLU A 37 13.18 -70.08 27.86
C GLU A 37 14.61 -70.68 28.01
N PRO A 38 14.91 -71.82 27.36
CA PRO A 38 16.25 -72.42 27.43
C PRO A 38 17.30 -71.49 26.78
N LYS A 39 18.31 -71.08 27.56
CA LYS A 39 19.37 -70.16 27.15
C LYS A 39 20.27 -70.81 26.08
N LYS A 40 20.30 -70.24 24.87
CA LYS A 40 21.26 -70.60 23.81
C LYS A 40 22.68 -70.14 24.20
N GLU A 41 23.66 -70.99 23.92
CA GLU A 41 25.07 -70.80 24.27
C GLU A 41 25.73 -69.59 23.57
N LYS A 42 26.75 -69.06 24.25
CA LYS A 42 27.41 -67.76 24.01
C LYS A 42 28.32 -67.80 22.77
N GLY A 43 27.89 -67.14 21.69
CA GLY A 43 28.76 -66.68 20.61
C GLY A 43 29.43 -65.34 20.96
N VAL A 44 30.71 -65.21 20.60
CA VAL A 44 31.58 -64.04 20.80
C VAL A 44 30.88 -62.73 20.37
N LYS A 45 30.82 -61.76 21.28
CA LYS A 45 30.28 -60.41 21.02
C LYS A 45 31.24 -59.63 20.11
N ILE A 46 31.00 -59.68 18.81
CA ILE A 46 31.53 -58.68 17.90
C ILE A 46 30.66 -57.43 18.10
N ASN A 47 31.26 -56.32 18.54
CA ASN A 47 30.56 -55.04 18.62
C ASN A 47 30.01 -54.73 17.23
N LYS A 48 28.69 -54.79 17.06
CA LYS A 48 28.03 -54.38 15.82
C LYS A 48 28.34 -52.92 15.59
N PHE A 49 29.26 -52.63 14.67
CA PHE A 49 29.59 -51.28 14.24
C PHE A 49 28.29 -50.59 13.85
N ASN A 50 27.98 -49.46 14.49
CA ASN A 50 26.72 -48.76 14.27
C ASN A 50 26.80 -47.95 12.98
N TYR A 51 26.71 -48.65 11.85
CA TYR A 51 26.78 -48.09 10.51
C TYR A 51 25.76 -46.98 10.28
N LYS A 52 24.64 -46.94 11.03
CA LYS A 52 23.67 -45.83 10.99
C LYS A 52 24.28 -44.51 11.48
N LYS A 53 25.10 -44.54 12.54
CA LYS A 53 25.75 -43.31 13.05
C LYS A 53 26.85 -42.82 12.11
N ILE A 54 27.59 -43.74 11.51
CA ILE A 54 28.63 -43.41 10.52
C ILE A 54 27.99 -42.88 9.23
N PHE A 55 26.91 -43.52 8.77
CA PHE A 55 26.14 -43.06 7.61
C PHE A 55 25.54 -41.67 7.83
N LEU A 56 24.98 -41.39 9.01
CA LEU A 56 24.51 -40.04 9.38
C LEU A 56 25.63 -39.01 9.40
N PHE A 57 26.82 -39.38 9.87
CA PHE A 57 27.99 -38.49 9.83
C PHE A 57 28.41 -38.15 8.40
N PHE A 58 28.45 -39.13 7.50
CA PHE A 58 28.77 -38.89 6.08
C PHE A 58 27.70 -38.05 5.38
N ILE A 59 26.42 -38.26 5.68
CA ILE A 59 25.33 -37.41 5.18
C ILE A 59 25.50 -35.97 5.67
N GLY A 60 25.79 -35.77 6.96
CA GLY A 60 26.04 -34.43 7.50
C GLY A 60 27.24 -33.75 6.84
N ALA A 61 28.33 -34.48 6.59
CA ALA A 61 29.51 -33.96 5.92
C ALA A 61 29.24 -33.60 4.45
N ILE A 62 28.45 -34.41 3.73
CA ILE A 62 28.04 -34.11 2.34
C ILE A 62 27.14 -32.87 2.32
N LEU A 63 26.18 -32.77 3.24
CA LEU A 63 25.27 -31.62 3.33
C LEU A 63 26.03 -30.33 3.65
N LEU A 64 27.02 -30.40 4.55
CA LEU A 64 27.92 -29.29 4.84
C LEU A 64 28.78 -28.92 3.62
N ALA A 65 29.31 -29.90 2.89
CA ALA A 65 30.08 -29.63 1.67
C ALA A 65 29.23 -29.01 0.56
N VAL A 66 27.96 -29.40 0.43
CA VAL A 66 27.00 -28.79 -0.50
C VAL A 66 26.67 -27.35 -0.08
N LEU A 67 26.50 -27.09 1.22
CA LEU A 67 26.30 -25.74 1.74
C LEU A 67 27.52 -24.86 1.50
N ILE A 68 28.73 -25.36 1.75
CA ILE A 68 29.99 -24.64 1.48
C ILE A 68 30.15 -24.40 -0.03
N TYR A 69 29.86 -25.39 -0.87
CA TYR A 69 29.89 -25.23 -2.33
C TYR A 69 28.88 -24.18 -2.79
N PHE A 70 27.66 -24.19 -2.25
CA PHE A 70 26.64 -23.18 -2.55
C PHE A 70 27.08 -21.79 -2.10
N PHE A 71 27.71 -21.66 -0.92
CA PHE A 71 28.23 -20.39 -0.42
C PHE A 71 29.37 -19.86 -1.30
N ILE A 72 30.36 -20.69 -1.62
CA ILE A 72 31.51 -20.31 -2.48
C ILE A 72 31.05 -19.98 -3.91
N PHE A 73 30.07 -20.72 -4.45
CA PHE A 73 29.60 -20.55 -5.82
C PHE A 73 28.60 -19.39 -5.99
N ASN A 74 27.91 -18.97 -4.92
CA ASN A 74 27.06 -17.77 -4.95
C ASN A 74 27.82 -16.47 -4.68
N ILE A 75 28.94 -16.50 -3.95
CA ILE A 75 29.74 -15.27 -3.69
C ILE A 75 30.45 -14.75 -4.96
N ASN A 76 30.75 -15.62 -5.93
CA ASN A 76 31.53 -15.25 -7.13
C ASN A 76 30.68 -14.97 -8.39
N LYS A 77 29.37 -14.74 -8.24
CA LYS A 77 28.61 -14.13 -9.33
C LYS A 77 28.67 -12.62 -9.15
N ASN A 78 29.69 -11.99 -9.75
CA ASN A 78 29.64 -10.58 -10.15
C ASN A 78 28.65 -10.43 -11.32
N SER A 79 27.43 -10.89 -11.13
CA SER A 79 26.28 -10.36 -11.86
C SER A 79 26.04 -9.00 -11.24
N PHE A 80 26.33 -7.95 -12.01
CA PHE A 80 25.71 -6.62 -11.92
C PHE A 80 24.74 -6.52 -10.74
N SER A 81 25.27 -6.17 -9.56
CA SER A 81 24.50 -6.15 -8.33
C SER A 81 23.75 -4.82 -8.34
N GLY A 82 22.46 -4.87 -8.71
CA GLY A 82 21.60 -3.71 -8.89
C GLY A 82 21.03 -3.62 -10.31
N ASN A 83 19.74 -3.32 -10.45
CA ASN A 83 19.11 -3.09 -11.76
C ASN A 83 19.49 -1.74 -12.40
N VAL A 84 20.59 -1.14 -11.96
CA VAL A 84 21.07 0.17 -12.41
C VAL A 84 21.78 0.01 -13.73
N ILE A 85 21.03 -0.06 -14.83
CA ILE A 85 21.60 -0.27 -16.18
C ILE A 85 22.63 0.82 -16.46
N ALA A 86 23.92 0.47 -16.48
CA ALA A 86 25.03 1.39 -16.68
C ALA A 86 25.66 1.12 -18.06
N SER A 87 25.89 2.18 -18.83
CA SER A 87 26.55 2.11 -20.13
C SER A 87 27.63 3.18 -20.22
N ILE A 88 28.72 2.83 -20.89
CA ILE A 88 29.84 3.73 -21.12
C ILE A 88 30.02 3.91 -22.62
N ASN A 89 30.04 5.17 -23.04
CA ASN A 89 30.35 5.56 -24.41
C ASN A 89 31.60 6.44 -24.38
N SER A 90 32.74 5.87 -24.78
CA SER A 90 34.05 6.51 -24.63
C SER A 90 34.96 6.23 -25.83
N PHE A 91 35.89 7.14 -26.09
CA PHE A 91 36.95 6.95 -27.07
C PHE A 91 38.31 7.11 -26.39
N TYR A 92 39.11 6.04 -26.41
CA TYR A 92 40.42 6.04 -25.78
C TYR A 92 41.53 6.38 -26.77
N GLU A 93 42.35 7.36 -26.37
CA GLU A 93 43.63 7.67 -27.00
C GLU A 93 44.75 7.60 -25.95
N GLN A 94 45.82 6.86 -26.27
CA GLN A 94 46.91 6.64 -25.34
C GLN A 94 47.54 7.96 -24.87
N GLY A 95 47.63 8.12 -23.54
CA GLY A 95 48.21 9.30 -22.90
C GLY A 95 47.32 10.54 -22.86
N LYS A 96 46.04 10.43 -23.28
CA LYS A 96 45.01 11.46 -23.04
C LYS A 96 44.12 11.08 -21.86
N ILE A 97 43.40 12.08 -21.35
CA ILE A 97 42.31 11.88 -20.39
C ILE A 97 41.20 11.10 -21.08
N LEU A 98 40.55 10.21 -20.33
CA LEU A 98 39.40 9.47 -20.83
C LEU A 98 38.22 10.42 -21.11
N ASP A 99 37.85 10.55 -22.37
CA ASP A 99 36.64 11.26 -22.82
C ASP A 99 35.47 10.27 -22.94
N GLY A 100 34.26 10.74 -22.67
CA GLY A 100 33.05 9.96 -22.84
C GLY A 100 31.97 10.27 -21.82
N VAL A 101 30.90 9.49 -21.89
CA VAL A 101 29.74 9.61 -21.02
C VAL A 101 29.45 8.28 -20.37
N LEU A 102 29.31 8.29 -19.05
CA LEU A 102 28.77 7.19 -18.26
C LEU A 102 27.30 7.50 -17.97
N GLU A 103 26.41 6.67 -18.50
CA GLU A 103 24.97 6.76 -18.23
C GLU A 103 24.56 5.62 -17.32
N PHE A 104 23.69 5.89 -16.36
CA PHE A 104 23.02 4.85 -15.60
C PHE A 104 21.55 5.16 -15.36
N SER A 105 20.72 4.12 -15.31
CA SER A 105 19.26 4.25 -15.18
C SER A 105 18.78 3.77 -13.82
N LEU A 106 17.93 4.56 -13.16
CA LEU A 106 17.23 4.20 -11.93
C LEU A 106 15.75 3.97 -12.22
N ASN A 107 15.17 2.97 -11.57
CA ASN A 107 13.73 2.76 -11.62
C ASN A 107 13.00 3.80 -10.75
N GLU A 108 11.76 4.10 -11.12
CA GLU A 108 10.82 4.84 -10.28
C GLU A 108 10.69 4.16 -8.91
N GLY A 109 10.75 4.94 -7.82
CA GLY A 109 10.83 4.45 -6.44
C GLY A 109 12.24 4.19 -5.92
N GLU A 110 13.29 4.26 -6.76
CA GLU A 110 14.69 4.14 -6.32
C GLU A 110 15.31 5.49 -5.97
N LEU A 111 16.17 5.48 -4.95
CA LEU A 111 16.94 6.61 -4.45
C LEU A 111 18.35 6.19 -4.07
N ILE A 112 19.34 6.72 -4.79
CA ILE A 112 20.76 6.55 -4.47
C ILE A 112 21.20 7.70 -3.55
N PRO A 113 21.92 7.44 -2.44
CA PRO A 113 22.44 8.47 -1.57
C PRO A 113 23.34 9.46 -2.30
N ALA A 114 23.14 10.77 -2.08
CA ALA A 114 23.97 11.80 -2.73
C ALA A 114 25.43 11.75 -2.24
N SER A 115 25.67 11.21 -1.05
CA SER A 115 27.01 11.01 -0.45
C SER A 115 27.75 9.78 -0.99
N SER A 116 27.18 9.04 -1.94
CA SER A 116 27.84 7.91 -2.60
C SER A 116 29.14 8.32 -3.28
N LYS A 117 30.00 7.34 -3.51
CA LYS A 117 31.30 7.51 -4.16
C LYS A 117 31.32 6.78 -5.49
N ILE A 118 31.97 7.36 -6.48
CA ILE A 118 32.32 6.68 -7.73
C ILE A 118 33.79 6.29 -7.66
N ILE A 119 34.09 5.02 -7.98
CA ILE A 119 35.45 4.48 -8.02
C ILE A 119 35.76 3.99 -9.42
N PHE A 120 36.89 4.42 -9.97
CA PHE A 120 37.45 3.94 -11.24
C PHE A 120 38.71 3.12 -10.95
N GLU A 121 38.74 1.86 -11.39
CA GLU A 121 39.88 0.96 -11.28
C GLU A 121 40.40 0.59 -12.68
N ASN A 122 41.67 0.86 -12.94
CA ASN A 122 42.35 0.49 -14.20
C ASN A 122 43.83 0.21 -13.93
N SER A 123 44.36 -0.90 -14.45
CA SER A 123 45.79 -1.29 -14.31
C SER A 123 46.36 -1.21 -12.86
N ASN A 124 45.55 -1.56 -11.85
CA ASN A 124 45.83 -1.48 -10.40
C ASN A 124 45.88 -0.05 -9.81
N ILE A 125 45.47 0.96 -10.57
CA ILE A 125 45.24 2.31 -10.07
C ILE A 125 43.75 2.43 -9.75
N SER A 126 43.44 2.91 -8.54
CA SER A 126 42.07 3.18 -8.08
C SER A 126 41.95 4.67 -7.80
N GLN A 127 40.98 5.32 -8.43
CA GLN A 127 40.64 6.74 -8.20
C GLN A 127 39.22 6.83 -7.65
N GLU A 128 39.02 7.64 -6.61
CA GLU A 128 37.75 7.79 -5.90
C GLU A 128 37.26 9.25 -6.00
N PHE A 129 35.97 9.41 -6.27
CA PHE A 129 35.30 10.70 -6.44
C PHE A 129 33.97 10.71 -5.70
N ASN A 130 33.54 11.87 -5.21
CA ASN A 130 32.21 12.01 -4.62
C ASN A 130 31.16 12.15 -5.71
N LEU A 131 30.09 11.35 -5.68
CA LEU A 131 29.04 11.35 -6.70
C LEU A 131 28.38 12.73 -6.86
N ARG A 132 28.18 13.44 -5.74
CA ARG A 132 27.50 14.75 -5.71
C ARG A 132 28.23 15.82 -6.52
N ASP A 133 29.54 15.70 -6.65
CA ASP A 133 30.36 16.72 -7.32
C ASP A 133 30.23 16.66 -8.85
N PHE A 134 29.73 15.54 -9.40
CA PHE A 134 29.73 15.27 -10.84
C PHE A 134 28.33 15.01 -11.44
N LEU A 135 27.28 14.90 -10.62
CA LEU A 135 25.89 14.75 -11.10
C LEU A 135 25.14 16.08 -11.16
N ASP A 136 24.74 16.49 -12.36
CA ASP A 136 23.81 17.60 -12.59
C ASP A 136 22.36 17.09 -12.64
N SER A 137 21.86 16.57 -11.51
CA SER A 137 20.48 16.13 -11.33
C SER A 137 19.88 16.77 -10.08
N PRO A 138 18.57 17.05 -10.03
CA PRO A 138 17.92 17.47 -8.79
C PRO A 138 18.08 16.39 -7.72
N ILE A 139 18.30 16.87 -6.50
CA ILE A 139 18.37 16.07 -5.27
C ILE A 139 16.96 16.01 -4.68
N SER A 140 16.59 14.83 -4.18
CA SER A 140 15.37 14.58 -3.42
C SER A 140 15.72 14.01 -2.05
N GLU A 141 14.75 14.02 -1.13
CA GLU A 141 14.90 13.47 0.21
C GLU A 141 13.99 12.25 0.38
N GLY A 142 14.52 11.17 0.96
CA GLY A 142 13.73 9.96 1.19
C GLY A 142 14.55 8.78 1.67
N LYS A 143 13.90 7.63 1.79
CA LYS A 143 14.55 6.37 2.15
C LYS A 143 15.44 5.89 1.00
N TYR A 144 16.68 5.51 1.30
CA TYR A 144 17.57 4.94 0.30
C TYR A 144 17.08 3.57 -0.13
N TYR A 145 17.03 3.36 -1.44
CA TYR A 145 16.56 2.10 -2.00
C TYR A 145 17.05 1.94 -3.43
N VAL A 146 17.67 0.81 -3.72
CA VAL A 146 17.97 0.35 -5.07
C VAL A 146 17.59 -1.12 -5.11
N LYS A 147 16.87 -1.54 -6.15
CA LYS A 147 16.40 -2.92 -6.22
C LYS A 147 17.59 -3.89 -6.26
N ASP A 148 17.51 -4.93 -5.44
CA ASP A 148 18.53 -5.96 -5.24
C ASP A 148 19.83 -5.47 -4.54
N VAL A 149 19.81 -4.28 -3.92
CA VAL A 149 20.90 -3.76 -3.08
C VAL A 149 20.39 -3.54 -1.66
N GLU A 150 21.09 -4.08 -0.66
CA GLU A 150 20.79 -3.84 0.75
C GLU A 150 21.34 -2.46 1.13
N LEU A 151 20.53 -1.42 1.00
CA LEU A 151 20.86 -0.07 1.45
C LEU A 151 20.06 0.29 2.71
N GLU A 152 20.75 0.81 3.71
CA GLU A 152 20.13 1.36 4.92
C GLU A 152 20.26 2.88 4.97
N GLY A 153 19.26 3.55 5.57
CA GLY A 153 19.27 4.98 5.80
C GLY A 153 18.24 5.77 5.00
N GLU A 154 18.20 7.07 5.29
CA GLU A 154 17.34 8.06 4.67
C GLU A 154 18.08 9.40 4.59
N GLY A 155 17.73 10.22 3.59
CA GLY A 155 18.27 11.56 3.44
C GLY A 155 18.30 12.01 1.99
N GLU A 156 19.22 12.93 1.68
CA GLU A 156 19.41 13.48 0.34
C GLU A 156 19.97 12.43 -0.64
N GLY A 157 19.36 12.34 -1.82
CA GLY A 157 19.74 11.39 -2.86
C GLY A 157 19.33 11.80 -4.27
N TYR A 158 19.73 10.98 -5.24
CA TYR A 158 19.35 11.07 -6.64
C TYR A 158 18.40 9.93 -6.98
N GLY A 159 17.17 10.27 -7.37
CA GLY A 159 16.14 9.28 -7.65
C GLY A 159 14.95 9.85 -8.42
N LEU A 160 13.97 8.99 -8.65
CA LEU A 160 12.65 9.35 -9.19
C LEU A 160 11.60 8.86 -8.20
N GLU A 161 10.83 9.78 -7.63
CA GLU A 161 9.71 9.41 -6.74
C GLU A 161 8.75 8.49 -7.46
N GLY A 162 8.41 7.39 -6.82
CA GLY A 162 7.37 6.50 -7.28
C GLY A 162 6.07 6.69 -6.54
N GLU A 163 5.06 5.96 -7.00
CA GLU A 163 3.67 6.11 -6.58
C GLU A 163 3.15 4.78 -6.03
N ARG A 164 2.52 4.83 -4.86
CA ARG A 164 1.84 3.70 -4.24
C ARG A 164 0.37 4.02 -4.01
N VAL A 165 -0.51 3.16 -4.50
CA VAL A 165 -1.96 3.26 -4.23
C VAL A 165 -2.26 2.67 -2.86
N ILE A 166 -2.94 3.45 -2.02
CA ILE A 166 -3.33 3.05 -0.66
C ILE A 166 -4.85 2.98 -0.57
N TYR A 167 -5.34 1.87 -0.01
CA TYR A 167 -6.75 1.64 0.29
C TYR A 167 -6.96 1.75 1.80
N PRO A 168 -7.28 2.95 2.32
CA PRO A 168 -7.41 3.15 3.76
C PRO A 168 -8.69 2.52 4.35
N GLU A 169 -8.71 2.38 5.68
CA GLU A 169 -9.93 2.13 6.43
C GLU A 169 -10.65 3.46 6.70
N LEU A 170 -11.91 3.54 6.28
CA LEU A 170 -12.79 4.69 6.47
C LEU A 170 -13.76 4.41 7.62
N SER A 171 -13.98 5.38 8.51
CA SER A 171 -15.05 5.32 9.51
C SER A 171 -16.28 6.08 9.05
N PHE A 172 -17.47 5.61 9.45
CA PHE A 172 -18.75 6.24 9.11
C PHE A 172 -19.80 6.04 10.21
N THR A 173 -20.91 6.78 10.14
CA THR A 173 -22.08 6.58 11.02
C THR A 173 -23.30 6.09 10.24
N LEU A 174 -23.86 4.95 10.64
CA LEU A 174 -25.09 4.39 10.10
C LEU A 174 -26.23 4.58 11.10
N LYS A 175 -27.33 5.19 10.65
CA LYS A 175 -28.54 5.40 11.44
C LYS A 175 -29.58 4.34 11.12
N ILE A 176 -30.13 3.70 12.14
CA ILE A 176 -31.20 2.72 12.01
C ILE A 176 -32.48 3.32 12.57
N TYR A 177 -33.55 3.30 11.76
CA TYR A 177 -34.87 3.77 12.10
C TYR A 177 -35.83 2.59 12.25
N GLN A 178 -36.79 2.71 13.17
CA GLN A 178 -37.87 1.73 13.34
C GLN A 178 -39.19 2.40 12.98
N THR A 179 -40.01 1.71 12.19
CA THR A 179 -41.39 2.09 11.92
C THR A 179 -42.26 1.93 13.16
N ILE A 180 -43.06 2.95 13.50
CA ILE A 180 -44.05 2.91 14.58
C ILE A 180 -45.44 2.91 13.94
N ASP A 181 -46.24 1.90 14.29
CA ASP A 181 -47.66 1.88 13.97
C ASP A 181 -48.43 2.73 15.00
N ASP A 182 -49.10 3.78 14.52
CA ASP A 182 -49.78 4.80 15.35
C ASP A 182 -51.18 4.35 15.82
N ASP A 183 -51.33 3.07 16.17
CA ASP A 183 -52.59 2.45 16.62
C ASP A 183 -52.57 2.08 18.12
N SER A 184 -52.00 2.95 18.95
CA SER A 184 -52.23 2.89 20.40
C SER A 184 -52.18 4.28 21.05
N GLU A 185 -53.36 4.77 21.44
CA GLU A 185 -53.53 5.89 22.36
C GLU A 185 -52.78 5.65 23.69
N GLU A 186 -52.09 6.71 24.15
CA GLU A 186 -51.57 7.01 25.49
C GLU A 186 -51.36 5.85 26.50
N ASN A 187 -50.10 5.64 26.90
CA ASN A 187 -49.74 6.00 28.27
C ASN A 187 -48.25 6.32 28.39
N THR A 188 -47.94 7.53 28.86
CA THR A 188 -46.59 7.90 29.29
C THR A 188 -46.36 7.32 30.69
N GLU A 189 -45.69 6.17 30.79
CA GLU A 189 -45.07 5.74 32.03
C GLU A 189 -43.55 5.87 31.89
N VAL A 190 -43.01 6.83 32.63
CA VAL A 190 -41.57 6.93 32.93
C VAL A 190 -41.22 5.75 33.82
N LEU A 191 -40.34 4.87 33.37
CA LEU A 191 -39.71 3.86 34.21
C LEU A 191 -38.20 3.95 34.12
N GLU A 192 -37.60 4.07 35.30
CA GLU A 192 -36.17 4.16 35.60
C GLU A 192 -35.38 2.92 35.13
N GLU A 193 -34.10 3.16 34.85
CA GLU A 193 -33.10 2.18 34.47
C GLU A 193 -32.88 1.07 35.51
N ASN A 194 -32.67 -0.15 35.03
CA ASN A 194 -31.63 -1.04 35.57
C ASN A 194 -31.19 -2.04 34.50
N PRO A 195 -29.89 -2.25 34.25
CA PRO A 195 -29.42 -3.17 33.24
C PRO A 195 -29.45 -4.60 33.79
N THR A 196 -30.04 -5.53 33.05
CA THR A 196 -29.78 -6.96 33.21
C THR A 196 -29.28 -7.49 31.87
N GLU A 197 -28.06 -8.02 31.89
CA GLU A 197 -27.38 -8.64 30.76
C GLU A 197 -28.15 -9.88 30.28
N GLU A 198 -28.57 -9.90 29.02
CA GLU A 198 -28.77 -11.15 28.28
C GLU A 198 -27.98 -11.09 26.97
N ASN A 199 -27.10 -12.09 26.82
CA ASN A 199 -26.24 -12.32 25.69
C ASN A 199 -27.05 -12.74 24.46
N ILE A 200 -26.93 -12.00 23.36
CA ILE A 200 -27.26 -12.49 22.03
C ILE A 200 -25.99 -12.40 21.19
N SER A 201 -25.46 -13.56 20.81
CA SER A 201 -24.25 -13.70 20.02
C SER A 201 -24.57 -13.57 18.53
N THR A 202 -24.26 -12.41 17.96
CA THR A 202 -23.89 -12.25 16.54
C THR A 202 -22.61 -11.41 16.51
N PRO A 203 -21.73 -11.57 15.50
CA PRO A 203 -20.47 -10.83 15.45
C PRO A 203 -20.77 -9.39 15.05
N ILE A 204 -21.06 -8.54 16.04
CA ILE A 204 -21.24 -7.09 15.87
C ILE A 204 -19.87 -6.44 16.13
N THR A 205 -19.22 -5.97 15.08
CA THR A 205 -17.87 -5.36 15.11
C THR A 205 -17.92 -3.84 15.28
N GLY A 206 -18.85 -3.30 16.08
CA GLY A 206 -19.01 -1.86 16.27
C GLY A 206 -19.50 -1.51 17.68
N ASN A 207 -18.94 -0.45 18.27
CA ASN A 207 -19.41 0.09 19.54
C ASN A 207 -20.76 0.81 19.32
N SER A 208 -21.83 0.33 19.95
CA SER A 208 -23.16 0.96 19.91
C SER A 208 -23.27 2.07 20.97
N ILE A 209 -23.75 3.25 20.58
CA ILE A 209 -24.13 4.34 21.50
C ILE A 209 -25.62 4.63 21.28
N LYS A 210 -26.44 4.47 22.32
CA LYS A 210 -27.88 4.82 22.26
C LYS A 210 -28.05 6.32 22.52
N SER A 211 -28.40 7.08 21.49
CA SER A 211 -28.81 8.48 21.61
C SER A 211 -30.34 8.56 21.52
N SER A 212 -31.00 8.94 22.61
CA SER A 212 -32.46 9.12 22.65
C SER A 212 -32.83 10.56 22.29
N GLY A 213 -33.20 10.79 21.02
CA GLY A 213 -33.71 12.08 20.54
C GLY A 213 -34.70 11.88 19.40
N ARG A 214 -35.96 12.27 19.62
CA ARG A 214 -37.01 12.28 18.58
C ARG A 214 -36.67 13.32 17.51
N PHE A 215 -36.14 12.88 16.38
CA PHE A 215 -35.95 13.67 15.16
C PHE A 215 -37.00 13.29 14.11
N LEU A 216 -37.78 14.27 13.65
CA LEU A 216 -38.78 14.11 12.59
C LEU A 216 -38.15 14.42 11.23
N SER A 217 -37.67 13.42 10.49
CA SER A 217 -37.20 13.62 9.11
C SER A 217 -38.37 13.51 8.11
N SER A 218 -38.56 14.55 7.31
CA SER A 218 -39.63 14.66 6.31
C SER A 218 -39.20 14.19 4.90
N PHE A 219 -38.25 13.24 4.79
CA PHE A 219 -37.53 13.00 3.53
C PHE A 219 -38.11 11.93 2.60
N PHE A 220 -39.15 11.19 2.97
CA PHE A 220 -39.83 10.26 2.05
C PHE A 220 -41.27 10.70 1.79
N ARG A 221 -41.47 11.51 0.74
CA ARG A 221 -42.81 11.86 0.24
C ARG A 221 -43.00 11.40 -1.21
N THR A 222 -43.52 10.18 -1.37
CA THR A 222 -44.41 9.84 -2.49
C THR A 222 -45.66 9.12 -1.97
N THR A 223 -46.79 9.84 -2.00
CA THR A 223 -48.18 9.40 -1.81
C THR A 223 -48.51 8.37 -0.71
N GLY A 224 -49.08 8.86 0.40
CA GLY A 224 -50.32 8.27 0.93
C GLY A 224 -50.23 7.26 2.07
N SER A 225 -49.32 7.43 3.03
CA SER A 225 -49.50 7.05 4.45
C SER A 225 -48.43 7.78 5.27
N VAL A 226 -48.81 8.43 6.36
CA VAL A 226 -47.83 9.01 7.31
C VAL A 226 -47.37 7.86 8.17
N ILE A 227 -46.25 7.23 7.78
CA ILE A 227 -45.56 6.26 8.61
C ILE A 227 -44.63 7.06 9.52
N SER A 228 -44.80 6.95 10.84
CA SER A 228 -43.88 7.55 11.80
C SER A 228 -42.67 6.62 11.96
N MET A 229 -41.47 7.19 11.92
CA MET A 229 -40.21 6.48 12.12
C MET A 229 -39.46 7.12 13.27
N GLU A 230 -38.92 6.30 14.17
CA GLU A 230 -38.08 6.75 15.29
C GLU A 230 -36.66 6.21 15.14
N LEU A 231 -35.67 7.05 15.42
CA LEU A 231 -34.28 6.65 15.44
C LEU A 231 -34.07 5.62 16.55
N LYS A 232 -33.66 4.41 16.16
CA LYS A 232 -33.43 3.29 17.07
C LYS A 232 -31.97 3.23 17.51
N LEU A 233 -31.04 3.41 16.57
CA LEU A 233 -29.62 3.17 16.81
C LEU A 233 -28.74 4.03 15.89
N ASP A 234 -27.64 4.53 16.46
CA ASP A 234 -26.51 5.08 15.71
C ASP A 234 -25.33 4.10 15.83
N ILE A 235 -24.81 3.64 14.69
CA ILE A 235 -23.74 2.66 14.61
C ILE A 235 -22.51 3.33 14.01
N GLN A 236 -21.39 3.30 14.72
CA GLN A 236 -20.08 3.65 14.15
C GLN A 236 -19.52 2.43 13.43
N GLY A 237 -19.38 2.55 12.11
CA GLY A 237 -18.85 1.52 11.23
C GLY A 237 -17.46 1.85 10.71
N LYS A 238 -16.79 0.82 10.21
CA LYS A 238 -15.51 0.89 9.51
C LYS A 238 -15.59 0.07 8.23
N VAL A 239 -15.07 0.60 7.13
CA VAL A 239 -15.06 -0.06 5.82
C VAL A 239 -13.72 0.18 5.13
N SER A 240 -13.23 -0.80 4.39
CA SER A 240 -12.09 -0.68 3.49
C SER A 240 -12.39 -1.43 2.21
N LYS A 241 -11.57 -1.28 1.17
CA LYS A 241 -11.77 -2.00 -0.09
C LYS A 241 -11.95 -3.50 0.07
N ASP A 242 -11.15 -4.12 0.94
CA ASP A 242 -11.17 -5.57 1.15
C ASP A 242 -12.09 -6.01 2.30
N ASN A 243 -12.64 -5.07 3.08
CA ASN A 243 -13.52 -5.37 4.21
C ASN A 243 -14.78 -4.52 4.15
N GLU A 244 -15.86 -5.14 3.67
CA GLU A 244 -17.21 -4.58 3.69
C GLU A 244 -17.80 -4.57 5.10
N PHE A 245 -18.65 -3.58 5.37
CA PHE A 245 -19.47 -3.55 6.58
C PHE A 245 -20.86 -4.08 6.29
N VAL A 246 -21.33 -5.04 7.07
CA VAL A 246 -22.64 -5.68 6.88
C VAL A 246 -23.49 -5.53 8.14
N TYR A 247 -24.72 -5.05 7.97
CA TYR A 247 -25.73 -4.96 9.02
C TYR A 247 -27.02 -5.67 8.60
N GLU A 248 -27.56 -6.54 9.45
CA GLU A 248 -28.84 -7.20 9.20
C GLU A 248 -29.98 -6.36 9.80
N LEU A 249 -30.93 -5.94 8.96
CA LEU A 249 -32.13 -5.22 9.38
C LEU A 249 -33.12 -6.17 10.05
N ASN A 250 -33.92 -5.68 10.99
CA ASN A 250 -35.11 -6.39 11.47
C ASN A 250 -36.37 -5.92 10.73
N GLU A 251 -37.48 -6.63 10.93
CA GLU A 251 -38.77 -6.24 10.34
C GLU A 251 -39.18 -4.82 10.77
N GLY A 252 -39.50 -3.97 9.79
CA GLY A 252 -39.84 -2.57 10.02
C GLY A 252 -38.64 -1.65 10.29
N GLU A 253 -37.40 -2.15 10.20
CA GLU A 253 -36.19 -1.32 10.26
C GLU A 253 -35.80 -0.78 8.87
N GLU A 254 -35.35 0.48 8.88
CA GLU A 254 -34.69 1.11 7.75
C GLU A 254 -33.32 1.66 8.19
N ALA A 255 -32.40 1.80 7.24
CA ALA A 255 -31.07 2.34 7.51
C ALA A 255 -30.76 3.50 6.56
N GLU A 256 -30.07 4.51 7.10
CA GLU A 256 -29.60 5.67 6.37
C GLU A 256 -28.16 5.98 6.79
N LEU A 257 -27.31 6.30 5.82
CA LEU A 257 -25.98 6.80 6.13
C LEU A 257 -26.10 8.25 6.63
N GLU A 258 -25.48 8.56 7.77
CA GLU A 258 -25.46 9.94 8.26
C GLU A 258 -24.63 10.83 7.32
N LEU A 259 -25.21 11.94 6.88
CA LEU A 259 -24.52 12.90 6.03
C LEU A 259 -23.28 13.47 6.72
N LYS A 260 -22.19 13.60 5.97
CA LYS A 260 -20.86 14.07 6.41
C LYS A 260 -20.25 13.23 7.52
N SER A 261 -20.62 11.95 7.63
CA SER A 261 -20.10 11.07 8.67
C SER A 261 -18.88 10.25 8.24
N VAL A 262 -18.42 10.37 6.99
CA VAL A 262 -17.28 9.58 6.49
C VAL A 262 -15.96 10.26 6.83
N TYR A 263 -15.03 9.50 7.41
CA TYR A 263 -13.72 10.01 7.82
C TYR A 263 -12.59 9.02 7.50
N TYR A 264 -11.42 9.59 7.17
CA TYR A 264 -10.13 8.91 7.23
C TYR A 264 -9.25 9.60 8.27
N GLY A 265 -9.03 8.94 9.42
CA GLY A 265 -8.35 9.58 10.55
C GLY A 265 -9.17 10.77 11.08
N GLU A 266 -8.65 11.99 10.90
CA GLU A 266 -9.35 13.24 11.25
C GLU A 266 -9.95 13.97 10.03
N GLU A 267 -9.65 13.51 8.81
CA GLU A 267 -10.10 14.14 7.57
C GLU A 267 -11.53 13.70 7.23
N ASN A 268 -12.41 14.67 6.99
CA ASN A 268 -13.78 14.40 6.55
C ASN A 268 -13.80 14.18 5.04
N LEU A 269 -14.36 13.05 4.62
CA LEU A 269 -14.48 12.69 3.22
C LEU A 269 -15.92 12.88 2.73
N PRO A 270 -16.13 13.11 1.41
CA PRO A 270 -17.46 13.15 0.84
C PRO A 270 -18.21 11.83 1.06
N ASP A 271 -19.51 11.89 1.36
CA ASP A 271 -20.33 10.68 1.58
C ASP A 271 -20.33 9.73 0.38
N LYS A 272 -20.12 10.26 -0.84
CA LYS A 272 -20.00 9.48 -2.09
C LYS A 272 -18.78 8.54 -2.13
N THR A 273 -17.84 8.66 -1.19
CA THR A 273 -16.67 7.77 -1.09
C THR A 273 -17.02 6.37 -0.61
N ILE A 274 -18.19 6.21 0.03
CA ILE A 274 -18.73 4.91 0.41
C ILE A 274 -20.06 4.67 -0.28
N GLU A 275 -20.36 3.42 -0.58
CA GLU A 275 -21.57 2.99 -1.25
C GLU A 275 -22.38 2.12 -0.29
N LEU A 276 -23.67 2.45 -0.12
CA LEU A 276 -24.61 1.66 0.66
C LEU A 276 -25.51 0.86 -0.28
N LYS A 277 -25.46 -0.47 -0.17
CA LYS A 277 -26.31 -1.41 -0.91
C LYS A 277 -27.28 -2.09 0.05
N LYS A 278 -28.53 -2.22 -0.38
CA LYS A 278 -29.55 -3.01 0.33
C LYS A 278 -29.82 -4.28 -0.44
N GLU A 279 -29.50 -5.41 0.17
CA GLU A 279 -29.75 -6.74 -0.38
C GLU A 279 -30.63 -7.53 0.60
N ASP A 280 -31.86 -7.86 0.19
CA ASP A 280 -32.87 -8.48 1.02
C ASP A 280 -33.10 -7.74 2.35
N ASN A 281 -32.57 -8.31 3.44
CA ASN A 281 -32.67 -7.81 4.81
C ASN A 281 -31.30 -7.37 5.35
N LYS A 282 -30.36 -7.05 4.46
CA LYS A 282 -28.99 -6.64 4.80
C LYS A 282 -28.65 -5.31 4.16
N ILE A 283 -27.88 -4.53 4.91
CA ILE A 283 -27.18 -3.35 4.44
C ILE A 283 -25.71 -3.72 4.32
N ILE A 284 -25.15 -3.49 3.14
CA ILE A 284 -23.75 -3.72 2.82
C ILE A 284 -23.15 -2.38 2.45
N ILE A 285 -22.11 -1.98 3.16
CA ILE A 285 -21.38 -0.74 2.91
C ILE A 285 -20.00 -1.11 2.38
N THR A 286 -19.68 -0.60 1.20
CA THR A 286 -18.43 -0.86 0.48
C THR A 286 -17.73 0.46 0.13
N THR A 287 -16.43 0.43 -0.12
CA THR A 287 -15.69 1.59 -0.62
C THR A 287 -14.64 1.14 -1.62
N GLU A 288 -14.46 1.89 -2.70
CA GLU A 288 -13.31 1.77 -3.61
C GLU A 288 -12.33 2.93 -3.43
N TYR A 289 -12.50 3.71 -2.35
CA TYR A 289 -11.68 4.88 -2.09
C TYR A 289 -10.22 4.50 -1.96
N SER A 290 -9.38 5.25 -2.67
CA SER A 290 -7.93 5.14 -2.59
C SER A 290 -7.30 6.48 -2.84
N PHE A 291 -6.07 6.63 -2.38
CA PHE A 291 -5.23 7.77 -2.71
C PHE A 291 -3.83 7.30 -3.06
N VAL A 292 -3.10 8.15 -3.78
CA VAL A 292 -1.73 7.87 -4.20
C VAL A 292 -0.78 8.55 -3.23
N GLU A 293 0.10 7.76 -2.62
CA GLU A 293 1.23 8.24 -1.84
C GLU A 293 2.48 8.25 -2.74
N LYS A 294 3.31 9.30 -2.62
CA LYS A 294 4.58 9.41 -3.33
C LYS A 294 5.74 9.12 -2.40
N GLY A 295 6.76 8.43 -2.90
CA GLY A 295 7.91 8.09 -2.07
C GLY A 295 8.95 7.23 -2.77
N TYR A 296 9.84 6.69 -1.94
CA TYR A 296 10.95 5.81 -2.33
C TYR A 296 10.92 4.52 -1.52
N GLY A 297 11.34 3.43 -2.14
CA GLY A 297 11.33 2.10 -1.57
C GLY A 297 10.65 1.08 -2.48
N GLU A 298 10.75 -0.19 -2.08
CA GLU A 298 10.15 -1.34 -2.78
C GLU A 298 8.66 -1.14 -3.09
N ASP A 299 7.95 -0.57 -2.12
CA ASP A 299 6.52 -0.27 -2.15
C ASP A 299 6.13 0.81 -3.18
N TYR A 300 7.09 1.59 -3.67
CA TYR A 300 6.91 2.69 -4.62
C TYR A 300 7.50 2.36 -6.00
N LEU A 301 7.89 1.10 -6.24
CA LEU A 301 8.48 0.71 -7.52
C LEU A 301 7.49 0.88 -8.68
N GLY A 302 7.89 1.68 -9.66
CA GLY A 302 7.11 1.95 -10.86
C GLY A 302 7.73 1.40 -12.14
N SER A 303 7.19 1.85 -13.28
CA SER A 303 7.66 1.42 -14.62
C SER A 303 8.54 2.46 -15.32
N LYS A 304 8.56 3.70 -14.82
CA LYS A 304 9.38 4.77 -15.37
C LYS A 304 10.83 4.62 -14.92
N ASN A 305 11.72 5.18 -15.73
CA ASN A 305 13.15 5.17 -15.49
C ASN A 305 13.73 6.58 -15.54
N LYS A 306 14.63 6.91 -14.62
CA LYS A 306 15.42 8.14 -14.63
C LYS A 306 16.85 7.84 -15.05
N LYS A 307 17.27 8.47 -16.15
CA LYS A 307 18.67 8.43 -16.60
C LYS A 307 19.49 9.48 -15.85
N LEU A 308 20.62 9.05 -15.33
CA LEU A 308 21.66 9.88 -14.74
C LEU A 308 22.90 9.79 -15.63
N THR A 309 23.57 10.92 -15.81
CA THR A 309 24.64 11.07 -16.80
C THR A 309 25.84 11.73 -16.15
N LEU A 310 27.02 11.14 -16.36
CA LEU A 310 28.31 11.62 -15.86
C LEU A 310 29.26 11.81 -17.03
N ASN A 311 29.86 12.99 -17.15
CA ASN A 311 30.89 13.25 -18.15
C ASN A 311 32.25 12.77 -17.63
N LEU A 312 32.89 11.85 -18.34
CA LEU A 312 34.15 11.22 -17.95
C LEU A 312 35.33 12.19 -17.97
N GLU A 313 35.28 13.22 -18.83
CA GLU A 313 36.32 14.25 -18.91
C GLU A 313 36.50 15.00 -17.58
N ASP A 314 35.40 15.20 -16.85
CA ASP A 314 35.37 15.96 -15.59
C ASP A 314 36.16 15.26 -14.48
N PHE A 315 36.34 13.94 -14.59
CA PHE A 315 37.10 13.13 -13.63
C PHE A 315 38.61 13.17 -13.87
N ASN A 316 39.06 13.70 -15.01
CA ASN A 316 40.49 13.82 -15.35
C ASN A 316 41.25 12.48 -15.22
N LEU A 317 40.63 11.38 -15.68
CA LEU A 317 41.14 10.01 -15.55
C LEU A 317 42.27 9.74 -16.54
N SER A 318 43.41 9.27 -16.02
CA SER A 318 44.54 8.79 -16.83
C SER A 318 44.54 7.26 -16.85
N VAL A 319 43.97 6.67 -17.89
CA VAL A 319 43.82 5.22 -18.01
C VAL A 319 44.81 4.61 -19.02
N GLU A 320 45.18 3.36 -18.78
CA GLU A 320 45.95 2.51 -19.68
C GLU A 320 45.02 1.53 -20.40
N GLU A 321 45.48 0.97 -21.52
CA GLU A 321 44.77 -0.13 -22.19
C GLU A 321 44.58 -1.31 -21.25
N GLY A 322 43.38 -1.90 -21.27
CA GLY A 322 43.01 -3.01 -20.40
C GLY A 322 41.65 -2.83 -19.76
N ASP A 323 41.41 -3.57 -18.69
CA ASP A 323 40.13 -3.57 -17.98
C ASP A 323 39.94 -2.22 -17.26
N LEU A 324 38.77 -1.61 -17.41
CA LEU A 324 38.27 -0.50 -16.63
C LEU A 324 37.05 -0.97 -15.86
N ILE A 325 37.15 -0.93 -14.52
CA ILE A 325 36.04 -1.20 -13.63
C ILE A 325 35.56 0.13 -13.06
N VAL A 326 34.27 0.40 -13.19
CA VAL A 326 33.60 1.54 -12.56
C VAL A 326 32.64 1.01 -11.50
N LYS A 327 32.69 1.58 -10.29
CA LYS A 327 31.81 1.20 -9.18
C LYS A 327 31.15 2.45 -8.60
N VAL A 328 29.90 2.31 -8.18
CA VAL A 328 29.27 3.27 -7.27
C VAL A 328 29.01 2.57 -5.96
N ILE A 329 29.50 3.17 -4.88
CA ILE A 329 29.48 2.59 -3.54
C ILE A 329 28.91 3.62 -2.57
N TYR A 330 28.04 3.15 -1.70
CA TYR A 330 27.60 3.90 -0.53
C TYR A 330 28.06 3.16 0.73
N GLU A 331 28.82 3.84 1.57
CA GLU A 331 29.51 3.22 2.71
C GLU A 331 30.32 1.99 2.29
N ASP A 332 29.88 0.77 2.63
CA ASP A 332 30.50 -0.50 2.25
C ASP A 332 29.68 -1.27 1.19
N ASP A 333 28.52 -0.75 0.77
CA ASP A 333 27.59 -1.42 -0.15
C ASP A 333 27.80 -0.96 -1.60
N GLU A 334 28.03 -1.93 -2.49
CA GLU A 334 28.13 -1.69 -3.93
C GLU A 334 26.73 -1.52 -4.53
N ILE A 335 26.44 -0.33 -5.04
CA ILE A 335 25.18 0.00 -5.70
C ILE A 335 25.14 -0.52 -7.14
N PHE A 336 26.27 -0.39 -7.85
CA PHE A 336 26.49 -1.06 -9.13
C PHE A 336 27.99 -1.13 -9.46
N SER A 337 28.33 -2.09 -10.32
CA SER A 337 29.65 -2.20 -10.95
C SER A 337 29.54 -2.50 -12.43
N LEU A 338 30.29 -1.73 -13.23
CA LEU A 338 30.48 -1.91 -14.66
C LEU A 338 31.93 -2.32 -14.92
N ASN A 339 32.15 -3.36 -15.71
CA ASN A 339 33.48 -3.77 -16.16
C ASN A 339 33.52 -3.72 -17.70
N THR A 340 34.41 -2.91 -18.25
CA THR A 340 34.59 -2.76 -19.70
C THR A 340 36.09 -2.87 -20.06
N VAL A 341 36.40 -3.06 -21.34
CA VAL A 341 37.78 -3.18 -21.82
C VAL A 341 38.12 -2.00 -22.71
N ILE A 342 39.15 -1.25 -22.33
CA ILE A 342 39.66 -0.11 -23.08
C ILE A 342 40.77 -0.55 -24.04
N LYS A 343 40.65 -0.17 -25.31
CA LYS A 343 41.68 -0.37 -26.35
C LYS A 343 41.84 0.88 -27.21
N GLU A 344 43.07 1.14 -27.66
CA GLU A 344 43.38 2.31 -28.49
C GLU A 344 42.62 2.29 -29.82
N GLY A 345 41.95 3.41 -30.14
CA GLY A 345 41.26 3.61 -31.41
C GLY A 345 39.96 2.83 -31.59
N GLU A 346 39.48 2.13 -30.55
CA GLU A 346 38.18 1.47 -30.53
C GLU A 346 37.17 2.36 -29.76
N LYS A 347 36.00 2.62 -30.37
CA LYS A 347 34.90 3.26 -29.65
C LYS A 347 34.33 2.24 -28.69
N ILE A 348 34.38 2.54 -27.39
CA ILE A 348 33.75 1.74 -26.36
C ILE A 348 32.27 2.09 -26.42
N SER A 349 31.45 1.13 -26.81
CA SER A 349 30.00 1.18 -26.65
C SER A 349 29.54 -0.19 -26.19
N ASP A 350 29.31 -0.33 -24.89
CA ASP A 350 28.45 -1.40 -24.40
C ASP A 350 27.01 -0.96 -24.75
N GLU A 351 26.61 -1.25 -26.00
CA GLU A 351 25.25 -1.03 -26.46
C GLU A 351 24.32 -1.87 -25.59
N LEU A 352 23.32 -1.20 -25.02
CA LEU A 352 22.12 -1.88 -24.58
C LEU A 352 21.64 -2.72 -25.76
N ILE A 353 21.51 -4.03 -25.54
CA ILE A 353 20.43 -4.74 -26.23
C ILE A 353 19.20 -3.96 -25.80
N GLU A 354 18.70 -3.09 -26.68
CA GLU A 354 17.29 -2.72 -26.65
C GLU A 354 16.57 -4.05 -26.59
N ILE A 355 16.10 -4.42 -25.39
CA ILE A 355 14.93 -5.27 -25.31
C ILE A 355 13.96 -4.50 -26.21
N PRO A 356 13.50 -5.07 -27.34
CA PRO A 356 12.42 -4.44 -28.06
C PRO A 356 11.38 -4.15 -26.99
N LEU A 357 11.00 -2.89 -26.84
CA LEU A 357 9.69 -2.59 -26.32
C LEU A 357 8.77 -3.36 -27.28
N GLU A 358 8.44 -4.59 -26.91
CA GLU A 358 7.16 -5.15 -27.25
C GLU A 358 6.21 -4.10 -26.70
N GLU A 359 5.77 -3.22 -27.59
CA GLU A 359 4.42 -2.71 -27.57
C GLU A 359 3.55 -3.94 -27.39
N GLU A 360 3.31 -4.33 -26.14
CA GLU A 360 2.06 -4.97 -25.80
C GLU A 360 1.01 -3.98 -26.30
N LYS A 361 0.46 -4.32 -27.46
CA LYS A 361 -0.81 -3.79 -27.91
C LYS A 361 -1.80 -4.17 -26.82
N GLU A 362 -1.95 -3.29 -25.85
CA GLU A 362 -3.13 -3.31 -25.01
C GLU A 362 -4.33 -3.30 -25.96
N PRO A 363 -5.35 -4.13 -25.69
CA PRO A 363 -6.58 -4.09 -26.44
C PRO A 363 -7.14 -2.68 -26.31
N ILE A 364 -7.36 -2.05 -27.46
CA ILE A 364 -8.03 -0.74 -27.60
C ILE A 364 -9.22 -0.69 -26.66
N LEU A 365 -9.07 0.00 -25.53
CA LEU A 365 -10.16 0.49 -24.72
C LEU A 365 -9.69 1.74 -23.96
N ASN A 366 -10.18 2.87 -24.48
CA ASN A 366 -10.27 4.17 -23.85
C ASN A 366 -8.95 4.96 -23.69
N GLU A 367 -8.74 5.81 -24.69
CA GLU A 367 -7.84 6.95 -24.73
C GLU A 367 -8.04 7.83 -23.48
N GLU A 368 -7.13 7.71 -22.52
CA GLU A 368 -6.98 8.62 -21.39
C GLU A 368 -6.37 9.92 -21.92
N VAL A 369 -7.16 11.00 -21.85
CA VAL A 369 -6.69 12.33 -22.23
C VAL A 369 -5.80 12.80 -21.11
N GLU A 370 -4.48 12.74 -21.32
CA GLU A 370 -3.46 13.32 -20.44
C GLU A 370 -3.63 14.85 -20.44
N ILE A 371 -4.41 15.37 -19.49
CA ILE A 371 -4.43 16.79 -19.15
C ILE A 371 -3.26 17.00 -18.19
N LYS A 372 -2.18 17.59 -18.71
CA LYS A 372 -1.04 18.06 -17.90
C LYS A 372 -1.57 18.90 -16.73
N GLN A 373 -1.06 18.64 -15.52
CA GLN A 373 -1.25 19.51 -14.35
C GLN A 373 -0.92 20.94 -14.75
N GLU A 374 -1.94 21.79 -14.87
CA GLU A 374 -1.77 23.22 -15.10
C GLU A 374 -1.20 23.84 -13.81
N GLU A 375 -0.16 24.67 -13.97
CA GLU A 375 0.39 25.45 -12.86
C GLU A 375 -0.74 26.23 -12.15
N PRO A 376 -0.71 26.34 -10.82
CA PRO A 376 -1.74 27.05 -10.08
C PRO A 376 -1.89 28.50 -10.56
N ILE A 377 -3.05 28.83 -11.15
CA ILE A 377 -3.32 30.17 -11.67
C ILE A 377 -3.57 31.12 -10.50
N LEU A 378 -2.81 32.21 -10.44
CA LEU A 378 -2.98 33.22 -9.39
C LEU A 378 -4.30 33.97 -9.58
N ILE A 379 -5.04 34.22 -8.50
CA ILE A 379 -6.32 34.97 -8.52
C ILE A 379 -6.18 36.35 -9.21
N ARG A 380 -4.97 36.93 -9.20
CA ARG A 380 -4.68 38.21 -9.89
C ARG A 380 -4.78 38.12 -11.41
N ASP A 381 -4.50 36.95 -11.99
CA ASP A 381 -4.44 36.75 -13.45
C ASP A 381 -5.83 36.52 -14.07
N ILE A 382 -6.80 36.10 -13.25
CA ILE A 382 -8.23 35.98 -13.60
C ILE A 382 -8.94 37.35 -13.58
N GLY A 383 -8.20 38.41 -13.19
CA GLY A 383 -8.67 39.72 -12.76
C GLY A 383 -9.29 40.68 -13.81
N LYS A 384 -9.76 40.20 -14.97
CA LYS A 384 -10.52 41.05 -15.92
C LYS A 384 -12.03 40.82 -15.91
N SER A 385 -12.51 39.68 -15.40
CA SER A 385 -13.93 39.28 -15.50
C SER A 385 -14.73 39.40 -14.19
N LEU A 386 -14.06 39.74 -13.09
CA LEU A 386 -14.64 40.06 -11.78
C LEU A 386 -14.76 41.57 -11.59
N THR A 387 -15.81 42.02 -10.90
CA THR A 387 -15.93 43.43 -10.50
C THR A 387 -14.93 43.79 -9.40
N SER A 388 -14.58 45.07 -9.26
CA SER A 388 -13.65 45.53 -8.22
C SER A 388 -14.07 45.12 -6.81
N LYS A 389 -15.39 45.10 -6.53
CA LYS A 389 -15.95 44.73 -5.24
C LYS A 389 -15.86 43.23 -4.96
N GLU A 390 -16.16 42.39 -5.96
CA GLU A 390 -16.04 40.92 -5.84
C GLU A 390 -14.58 40.52 -5.62
N ARG A 391 -13.67 41.15 -6.36
CA ARG A 391 -12.23 40.89 -6.24
C ARG A 391 -11.69 41.27 -4.86
N GLU A 392 -12.11 42.41 -4.32
CA GLU A 392 -11.70 42.86 -2.98
C GLU A 392 -12.21 41.90 -1.90
N ALA A 393 -13.46 41.42 -2.00
CA ALA A 393 -14.02 40.45 -1.05
C ALA A 393 -13.23 39.13 -1.01
N ILE A 394 -12.87 38.59 -2.17
CA ILE A 394 -12.07 37.35 -2.27
C ILE A 394 -10.65 37.57 -1.71
N LEU A 395 -9.98 38.66 -2.11
CA LEU A 395 -8.61 38.95 -1.65
C LEU A 395 -8.54 39.21 -0.14
N ASN A 396 -9.56 39.86 0.44
CA ASN A 396 -9.62 40.11 1.88
C ASN A 396 -9.74 38.81 2.70
N LYS A 397 -10.42 37.78 2.15
CA LYS A 397 -10.61 36.50 2.83
C LYS A 397 -9.47 35.51 2.59
N PHE A 398 -8.95 35.44 1.36
CA PHE A 398 -8.02 34.38 0.94
C PHE A 398 -6.61 34.87 0.59
N GLY A 399 -6.34 36.18 0.58
CA GLY A 399 -5.03 36.72 0.20
C GLY A 399 -4.67 36.46 -1.27
N GLU A 400 -3.38 36.29 -1.56
CA GLU A 400 -2.86 35.97 -2.91
C GLU A 400 -2.92 34.47 -3.26
N SER A 401 -3.87 33.72 -2.66
CA SER A 401 -4.02 32.29 -2.91
C SER A 401 -4.32 31.99 -4.39
N SER A 402 -4.00 30.78 -4.85
CA SER A 402 -4.32 30.29 -6.19
C SER A 402 -5.56 29.39 -6.17
N ILE A 403 -6.26 29.29 -7.30
CA ILE A 403 -7.28 28.25 -7.49
C ILE A 403 -6.55 26.94 -7.78
N GLN A 404 -6.90 25.90 -7.05
CA GLN A 404 -6.34 24.57 -7.24
C GLN A 404 -7.34 23.70 -8.00
N VAL A 405 -6.85 23.00 -9.03
CA VAL A 405 -7.56 21.86 -9.59
C VAL A 405 -7.26 20.68 -8.66
N VAL A 406 -8.27 20.25 -7.91
CA VAL A 406 -8.11 19.23 -6.87
C VAL A 406 -8.10 17.83 -7.48
N ASN A 407 -8.88 17.63 -8.55
CA ASN A 407 -8.95 16.37 -9.26
C ASN A 407 -9.48 16.60 -10.68
N SER A 408 -8.93 15.87 -11.65
CA SER A 408 -9.42 15.78 -13.02
C SER A 408 -9.55 14.31 -13.39
N GLU A 409 -10.77 13.84 -13.64
CA GLU A 409 -11.05 12.43 -13.94
C GLU A 409 -11.90 12.32 -15.21
N LYS A 410 -11.55 11.38 -16.09
CA LYS A 410 -12.41 11.01 -17.22
C LYS A 410 -13.26 9.80 -16.84
N PHE A 411 -14.56 10.02 -16.65
CA PHE A 411 -15.52 8.97 -16.35
C PHE A 411 -16.46 8.75 -17.53
N LYS A 412 -16.26 7.64 -18.26
CA LYS A 412 -16.99 7.30 -19.50
C LYS A 412 -16.84 8.40 -20.56
N ASP A 413 -17.94 8.98 -21.01
CA ASP A 413 -17.98 10.02 -22.04
C ASP A 413 -17.82 11.44 -21.46
N ARG A 414 -17.36 11.57 -20.20
CA ARG A 414 -17.30 12.86 -19.50
C ARG A 414 -15.96 13.13 -18.83
N ILE A 415 -15.56 14.40 -18.84
CA ILE A 415 -14.42 14.95 -18.09
C ILE A 415 -14.99 15.66 -16.86
N ILE A 416 -14.54 15.27 -15.67
CA ILE A 416 -14.97 15.84 -14.39
C ILE A 416 -13.80 16.64 -13.83
N ILE A 417 -14.04 17.92 -13.50
CA ILE A 417 -13.02 18.82 -12.97
C ILE A 417 -13.52 19.42 -11.66
N ASN A 418 -12.70 19.27 -10.62
CA ASN A 418 -12.97 19.81 -9.29
C ASN A 418 -12.09 21.03 -9.03
N TYR A 419 -12.71 22.18 -8.78
CA TYR A 419 -12.02 23.39 -8.35
C TYR A 419 -12.19 23.58 -6.85
N ALA A 420 -11.11 24.00 -6.17
CA ALA A 420 -11.18 24.45 -4.79
C ALA A 420 -10.48 25.79 -4.57
N LEU A 421 -11.03 26.57 -3.63
CA LEU A 421 -10.46 27.79 -3.11
C LEU A 421 -10.78 27.91 -1.60
N GLY A 422 -9.80 27.58 -0.75
CA GLY A 422 -10.01 27.45 0.69
C GLY A 422 -11.04 26.36 0.99
N GLU A 423 -12.08 26.69 1.76
CA GLU A 423 -13.18 25.77 2.12
C GLU A 423 -14.23 25.59 1.02
N TYR A 424 -14.14 26.34 -0.08
CA TYR A 424 -15.12 26.30 -1.16
C TYR A 424 -14.67 25.32 -2.24
N TYR A 425 -15.59 24.45 -2.68
CA TYR A 425 -15.37 23.50 -3.77
C TYR A 425 -16.54 23.49 -4.75
N ILE A 426 -16.24 23.19 -6.01
CA ILE A 426 -17.27 22.97 -7.04
C ILE A 426 -16.78 21.93 -8.06
N GLU A 427 -17.73 21.14 -8.55
CA GLU A 427 -17.51 20.10 -9.57
C GLU A 427 -18.19 20.53 -10.88
N TYR A 428 -17.44 20.49 -11.97
CA TYR A 428 -17.96 20.69 -13.33
C TYR A 428 -17.73 19.44 -14.17
N SER A 429 -18.65 19.20 -15.11
CA SER A 429 -18.61 18.05 -16.00
C SER A 429 -18.78 18.49 -17.44
N TYR A 430 -17.88 18.00 -18.30
CA TYR A 430 -17.81 18.31 -19.73
C TYR A 430 -17.90 17.02 -20.54
N ASP A 431 -18.34 17.10 -21.80
CA ASP A 431 -18.30 15.95 -22.70
C ASP A 431 -16.84 15.68 -23.12
N SER A 432 -16.47 14.41 -23.17
CA SER A 432 -15.08 13.99 -23.41
C SER A 432 -14.62 14.07 -24.86
N ASP A 433 -15.54 14.33 -25.80
CA ASP A 433 -15.29 14.50 -27.23
C ASP A 433 -15.08 15.97 -27.64
N LEU A 434 -15.11 16.90 -26.67
CA LEU A 434 -14.83 18.31 -26.90
C LEU A 434 -13.39 18.53 -27.37
N ASP A 435 -13.20 19.40 -28.36
CA ASP A 435 -11.86 19.83 -28.74
C ASP A 435 -11.25 20.70 -27.63
N LYS A 436 -9.92 20.64 -27.53
CA LYS A 436 -9.15 21.30 -26.48
C LYS A 436 -9.48 22.80 -26.34
N ASN A 437 -9.63 23.53 -27.44
CA ASN A 437 -9.87 24.97 -27.34
C ASN A 437 -11.26 25.29 -26.77
N THR A 438 -12.25 24.45 -27.10
CA THR A 438 -13.61 24.57 -26.56
C THR A 438 -13.65 24.18 -25.09
N LEU A 439 -12.96 23.10 -24.71
CA LEU A 439 -12.85 22.67 -23.31
C LEU A 439 -12.18 23.74 -22.44
N ASP A 440 -11.03 24.29 -22.87
CA ASP A 440 -10.31 25.34 -22.15
C ASP A 440 -11.19 26.59 -21.96
N SER A 441 -11.98 26.96 -22.97
CA SER A 441 -12.89 28.11 -22.89
C SER A 441 -14.03 27.89 -21.89
N LEU A 442 -14.63 26.69 -21.84
CA LEU A 442 -15.69 26.36 -20.89
C LEU A 442 -15.15 26.31 -19.46
N MET A 443 -13.96 25.73 -19.28
CA MET A 443 -13.27 25.67 -18.00
C MET A 443 -12.98 27.07 -17.44
N GLU A 444 -12.55 28.01 -18.28
CA GLU A 444 -12.38 29.42 -17.89
C GLU A 444 -13.69 30.10 -17.46
N GLU A 445 -14.79 29.90 -18.21
CA GLU A 445 -16.09 30.47 -17.86
C GLU A 445 -16.60 29.95 -16.51
N ASP A 446 -16.46 28.64 -16.27
CA ASP A 446 -16.89 27.99 -15.04
C ASP A 446 -16.01 28.38 -13.85
N ARG A 447 -14.69 28.56 -14.03
CA ARG A 447 -13.81 29.16 -13.01
C ARG A 447 -14.27 30.57 -12.60
N ILE A 448 -14.61 31.41 -13.58
CA ILE A 448 -15.11 32.76 -13.31
C ILE A 448 -16.45 32.73 -12.57
N LYS A 449 -17.34 31.81 -12.95
CA LYS A 449 -18.65 31.64 -12.31
C LYS A 449 -18.50 31.21 -10.84
N PHE A 450 -17.64 30.22 -10.58
CA PHE A 450 -17.33 29.78 -9.24
C PHE A 450 -16.82 30.92 -8.34
N LEU A 451 -15.89 31.73 -8.85
CA LEU A 451 -15.38 32.90 -8.11
C LEU A 451 -16.47 33.95 -7.84
N LYS A 452 -17.40 34.17 -8.78
CA LYS A 452 -18.53 35.09 -8.57
C LYS A 452 -19.50 34.59 -7.52
N ASP A 453 -19.76 33.28 -7.49
CA ASP A 453 -20.63 32.67 -6.49
C ASP A 453 -20.01 32.79 -5.08
N ILE A 454 -18.70 32.56 -4.96
CA ILE A 454 -17.95 32.81 -3.70
C ILE A 454 -18.00 34.29 -3.32
N ALA A 455 -17.72 35.21 -4.24
CA ALA A 455 -17.77 36.63 -3.92
C ALA A 455 -19.17 37.06 -3.44
N LYS A 456 -20.22 36.50 -4.04
CA LYS A 456 -21.61 36.76 -3.64
C LYS A 456 -21.93 36.20 -2.25
N SER A 457 -21.44 34.99 -1.91
CA SER A 457 -21.62 34.43 -0.56
C SER A 457 -20.91 35.28 0.50
N LEU A 458 -19.67 35.70 0.22
CA LEU A 458 -18.90 36.56 1.13
C LEU A 458 -19.57 37.93 1.35
N VAL A 459 -20.11 38.54 0.29
CA VAL A 459 -20.85 39.80 0.40
C VAL A 459 -22.17 39.61 1.17
N GLN A 460 -22.83 38.44 1.09
CA GLN A 460 -24.04 38.17 1.88
C GLN A 460 -23.74 37.95 3.37
N GLU A 461 -22.65 37.26 3.69
CA GLU A 461 -22.19 37.08 5.08
C GLU A 461 -21.85 38.42 5.76
N GLU A 462 -21.21 39.34 5.02
CA GLU A 462 -20.85 40.67 5.54
C GLU A 462 -22.09 41.53 5.88
N ASN A 463 -23.19 41.39 5.12
CA ASN A 463 -24.45 42.09 5.39
C ASN A 463 -25.26 41.50 6.57
N LEU A 464 -25.01 40.24 6.96
CA LEU A 464 -25.63 39.61 8.13
C LEU A 464 -24.92 39.98 9.45
N ALA A 465 -23.73 40.57 9.35
CA ALA A 465 -22.87 40.93 10.48
C ALA A 465 -22.97 42.41 10.90
N GLU A 466 -24.02 43.14 10.50
CA GLU A 466 -24.23 44.49 11.04
C GLU A 466 -24.65 44.43 12.52
N PRO A 467 -23.94 45.13 13.44
CA PRO A 467 -24.28 45.13 14.86
C PRO A 467 -25.61 45.86 15.11
N ILE A 468 -26.53 45.21 15.83
CA ILE A 468 -27.76 45.82 16.35
C ILE A 468 -27.35 46.94 17.33
N ASN A 469 -27.48 48.19 16.90
CA ASN A 469 -27.06 49.38 17.65
C ASN A 469 -28.19 50.00 18.50
N ASP A 470 -29.19 49.20 18.90
CA ASP A 470 -30.33 49.65 19.70
C ASP A 470 -30.56 48.72 20.92
N PHE A 471 -29.60 48.72 21.84
CA PHE A 471 -29.84 48.35 23.23
C PHE A 471 -29.10 49.33 24.14
N LYS A 472 -29.61 50.55 24.23
CA LYS A 472 -29.37 51.46 25.35
C LYS A 472 -30.68 51.68 26.06
N ASP A 473 -30.95 50.88 27.09
CA ASP A 473 -31.81 51.31 28.18
C ASP A 473 -31.27 50.83 29.53
N ASN A 474 -30.59 51.77 30.17
CA ASN A 474 -30.52 52.09 31.60
C ASN A 474 -30.86 50.98 32.61
N TYR A 475 -29.82 50.43 33.24
CA TYR A 475 -29.87 50.06 34.64
C TYR A 475 -28.95 51.00 35.44
N THR A 476 -29.55 51.85 36.25
CA THR A 476 -28.87 52.63 37.30
C THR A 476 -28.79 51.77 38.56
N PHE A 477 -27.62 51.78 39.21
CA PHE A 477 -27.29 51.07 40.45
C PHE A 477 -28.24 51.33 41.62
#